data_AF-A0A1A6Y3M3-F1
#
_entry.id   AF-A0A1A6Y3M3-F1
#
_cell.length_a   1.000
_cell.length_b   1.000
_cell.length_c   1.000
_cell.angle_alpha   90.00
_cell.angle_beta   90.00
_cell.angle_gamma   90.00
#
_symmetry.space_group_name_H-M   'P 1'
#
loop_
_entity.id
_entity.type
_entity.pdbx_description
1 polymer ?
#
loop_
_entity_poly.entity_id
_entity_poly.type
_entity_poly.pdbx_seq_one_letter_code
_entity_poly.pdbx_strand_id
1 'polypeptide(L)'
;MPQGWTVNAAADTISFYEPPANGAAIVVSEYGADGRGGTNVWSVGAWSPRFGYPREAEFYGGRLWFAGTAGDPQTIWASNIGDYNNFGRSSPIVDSDAVSFTINARQVNAIMDLVPLDSMLVLTTGGEWKVTGGQDDVVTPSTIGVKPQSNYGTGSLQARVLGESAIFQQAQGRRVRDLAYQFEKDGFRGNDISIWADHLIKGYSFTGLEYSTSPWPILWMPRSDGVLIGCTYMPEQEVTGWHRHQTDGEILDVCCLPGEMETEVYVLVRRIINGQPVQYIEQLAPTEYADISDWKYADSLLTYDGRNTTATTLALSSAGGWGEGAALTATASTALFNPGTDAGNILQFEVAGERLRVRIIDVISPTVASVESIGNVGHAFRAVPLTAWTFQKLVIAGMEHLEGKGVVALVDGNVQRDLSVVSGKVRLQRPGGVVQIGLPYQAHIETLEVNSSGGEPLRPMKKLTFEVALLVRNTRGVYVGTTLDTLDPIAQREFEDYDEPTKAYNGVLKVKMSSQWNRNGGKFHLVSDDPVPMEILALMPNVDVSP
;
A
#
# COMPACT_ATOMS: atom_id res chain seq x y z
N MET A 1 39.95 -26.49 14.88
CA MET A 1 39.42 -26.34 16.26
C MET A 1 40.11 -25.15 16.89
N PRO A 2 39.42 -24.24 17.59
CA PRO A 2 40.06 -23.06 18.14
C PRO A 2 40.99 -23.45 19.29
N GLN A 3 42.27 -23.07 19.20
CA GLN A 3 43.18 -23.11 20.35
C GLN A 3 42.61 -22.22 21.45
N GLY A 4 42.51 -22.74 22.67
CA GLY A 4 42.03 -21.99 23.83
C GLY A 4 42.63 -22.51 25.14
N TRP A 5 42.52 -21.69 26.18
CA TRP A 5 43.04 -21.97 27.53
C TRP A 5 42.16 -21.29 28.60
N THR A 6 42.23 -21.81 29.82
CA THR A 6 41.64 -21.20 31.03
C THR A 6 42.72 -20.86 32.04
N VAL A 7 42.57 -19.70 32.69
CA VAL A 7 43.45 -19.24 33.77
C VAL A 7 42.73 -19.39 35.10
N ASN A 8 43.34 -20.08 36.06
CA ASN A 8 42.92 -20.11 37.45
C ASN A 8 43.85 -19.21 38.26
N ALA A 9 43.41 -17.98 38.50
CA ALA A 9 44.18 -16.96 39.23
C ALA A 9 44.32 -17.23 40.74
N ALA A 10 43.50 -18.12 41.32
CA ALA A 10 43.63 -18.48 42.74
C ALA A 10 44.67 -19.59 42.96
N ALA A 11 44.97 -20.35 41.92
CA ALA A 11 45.89 -21.49 41.95
C ALA A 11 47.12 -21.28 41.05
N ASP A 12 47.30 -20.10 40.46
CA ASP A 12 48.37 -19.74 39.50
C ASP A 12 48.62 -20.79 38.42
N THR A 13 47.54 -21.34 37.86
CA THR A 13 47.61 -22.38 36.83
C THR A 13 46.91 -21.96 35.54
N ILE A 14 47.51 -22.34 34.40
CA ILE A 14 46.93 -22.21 33.07
C ILE A 14 46.67 -23.62 32.54
N SER A 15 45.44 -23.89 32.12
CA SER A 15 45.04 -25.17 31.53
C SER A 15 44.70 -24.97 30.06
N PHE A 16 45.40 -25.65 29.17
CA PHE A 16 45.13 -25.61 27.74
C PHE A 16 44.06 -26.62 27.37
N TYR A 17 43.13 -26.26 26.49
CA TYR A 17 42.06 -27.17 26.04
C TYR A 17 42.60 -28.34 25.21
N GLU A 18 43.74 -28.14 24.54
CA GLU A 18 44.53 -29.19 23.90
C GLU A 18 45.97 -29.12 24.41
N PRO A 19 46.63 -30.25 24.67
CA PRO A 19 48.00 -30.25 25.14
C PRO A 19 48.94 -29.67 24.06
N PRO A 20 49.83 -28.73 24.41
CA PRO A 20 50.82 -28.22 23.46
C PRO A 20 51.76 -29.35 23.00
N ALA A 21 52.27 -29.22 21.77
CA ALA A 21 53.16 -30.21 21.17
C ALA A 21 54.38 -30.49 22.06
N ASN A 22 54.78 -31.76 22.12
CA ASN A 22 55.86 -32.20 23.01
C ASN A 22 57.18 -31.49 22.64
N GLY A 23 57.75 -30.74 23.60
CA GLY A 23 58.94 -29.91 23.39
C GLY A 23 58.69 -28.46 22.97
N ALA A 24 57.43 -27.99 22.89
CA ALA A 24 57.13 -26.59 22.65
C ALA A 24 57.53 -25.72 23.86
N ALA A 25 58.30 -24.65 23.63
CA ALA A 25 58.56 -23.64 24.64
C ALA A 25 57.29 -22.82 24.87
N ILE A 26 56.61 -23.03 26.00
CA ILE A 26 55.47 -22.22 26.41
C ILE A 26 56.02 -20.98 27.11
N VAL A 27 55.95 -19.83 26.45
CA VAL A 27 56.29 -18.55 27.06
C VAL A 27 55.01 -17.94 27.63
N VAL A 28 54.91 -17.87 28.95
CA VAL A 28 53.84 -17.14 29.65
C VAL A 28 54.45 -15.85 30.16
N SER A 29 53.88 -14.71 29.77
CA SER A 29 54.29 -13.40 30.26
C SER A 29 53.13 -12.78 31.03
N GLU A 30 53.30 -12.66 32.36
CA GLU A 30 52.40 -11.90 33.21
C GLU A 30 52.79 -10.42 33.13
N TYR A 31 51.84 -9.57 32.74
CA TYR A 31 52.07 -8.12 32.70
C TYR A 31 51.62 -7.50 34.03
N GLY A 32 52.46 -6.64 34.61
CA GLY A 32 52.15 -5.93 35.85
C GLY A 32 50.88 -5.08 35.74
N ALA A 33 50.12 -4.98 36.84
CA ALA A 33 48.81 -4.33 36.91
C ALA A 33 48.80 -2.86 36.41
N ASP A 34 49.94 -2.17 36.50
CA ASP A 34 50.10 -0.75 36.12
C ASP A 34 50.50 -0.56 34.64
N GLY A 35 50.61 -1.65 33.87
CA GLY A 35 51.06 -1.67 32.47
C GLY A 35 49.97 -2.04 31.47
N ARG A 36 48.71 -1.60 31.66
CA ARG A 36 47.68 -1.79 30.63
C ARG A 36 47.96 -0.92 29.41
N GLY A 37 48.44 -1.52 28.32
CA GLY A 37 47.98 -1.19 26.96
C GLY A 37 48.39 0.16 26.38
N GLY A 38 49.51 0.74 26.80
CA GLY A 38 50.12 1.86 26.08
C GLY A 38 50.68 1.39 24.73
N THR A 39 49.88 1.41 23.68
CA THR A 39 50.35 1.25 22.29
C THR A 39 50.63 2.62 21.70
N ASN A 40 51.77 2.80 21.02
CA ASN A 40 51.98 3.97 20.16
C ASN A 40 51.18 3.86 18.84
N VAL A 41 50.62 2.67 18.55
CA VAL A 41 49.69 2.41 17.46
C VAL A 41 48.28 2.46 18.03
N TRP A 42 47.77 3.68 18.19
CA TRP A 42 46.37 3.94 18.52
C TRP A 42 45.77 4.81 17.43
N SER A 43 44.47 4.66 17.20
CA SER A 43 43.69 5.56 16.36
C SER A 43 42.38 5.87 17.08
N VAL A 44 41.80 7.03 16.80
CA VAL A 44 40.44 7.30 17.28
C VAL A 44 39.47 6.47 16.43
N GLY A 45 38.42 5.95 17.06
CA GLY A 45 37.37 5.24 16.33
C GLY A 45 36.73 6.13 15.27
N ALA A 46 36.42 5.55 14.11
CA ALA A 46 35.77 6.25 13.00
C ALA A 46 34.39 6.80 13.39
N TRP A 47 33.71 6.17 14.37
CA TRP A 47 32.40 6.57 14.85
C TRP A 47 32.48 6.97 16.32
N SER A 48 31.94 8.15 16.63
CA SER A 48 31.91 8.67 18.00
C SER A 48 30.99 9.88 18.08
N PRO A 49 30.62 10.36 19.27
CA PRO A 49 29.90 11.64 19.41
C PRO A 49 30.62 12.83 18.77
N ARG A 50 31.95 12.76 18.54
CA ARG A 50 32.73 13.82 17.88
C ARG A 50 32.71 13.73 16.36
N PHE A 51 32.81 12.53 15.79
CA PHE A 51 32.90 12.30 14.34
C PHE A 51 31.56 11.94 13.69
N GLY A 52 30.53 11.69 14.52
CA GLY A 52 29.23 11.22 14.09
C GLY A 52 29.14 9.70 14.03
N TYR A 53 27.96 9.23 13.68
CA TYR A 53 27.64 7.83 13.44
C TYR A 53 27.22 7.64 11.98
N PRO A 54 27.36 6.43 11.41
CA PRO A 54 26.92 6.13 10.06
C PRO A 54 25.45 6.49 9.85
N ARG A 55 25.13 7.02 8.67
CA ARG A 55 23.75 7.32 8.28
C ARG A 55 23.08 6.14 7.61
N GLU A 56 23.88 5.33 6.91
CA GLU A 56 23.41 4.16 6.16
C GLU A 56 24.08 2.88 6.65
N ALA A 57 23.34 1.78 6.57
CA ALA A 57 23.81 0.43 6.83
C ALA A 57 23.19 -0.56 5.83
N GLU A 58 23.97 -1.53 5.36
CA GLU A 58 23.49 -2.52 4.39
C GLU A 58 24.29 -3.83 4.47
N PHE A 59 23.71 -4.94 4.05
CA PHE A 59 24.39 -6.22 3.87
C PHE A 59 24.71 -6.48 2.40
N TYR A 60 25.97 -6.81 2.11
CA TYR A 60 26.38 -7.18 0.75
C TYR A 60 27.67 -7.99 0.77
N GLY A 61 27.75 -9.02 -0.08
CA GLY A 61 28.96 -9.84 -0.23
C GLY A 61 29.43 -10.51 1.06
N GLY A 62 28.51 -10.87 1.96
CA GLY A 62 28.85 -11.46 3.26
C GLY A 62 29.50 -10.50 4.26
N ARG A 63 29.32 -9.19 4.09
CA ARG A 63 29.79 -8.14 5.02
C ARG A 63 28.63 -7.25 5.46
N LEU A 64 28.76 -6.68 6.66
CA LEU A 64 27.94 -5.56 7.12
C LEU A 64 28.64 -4.25 6.75
N TRP A 65 27.95 -3.40 6.01
CA TRP A 65 28.42 -2.11 5.51
C TRP A 65 27.82 -0.98 6.30
N PHE A 66 28.61 0.07 6.51
CA PHE A 66 28.21 1.34 7.09
C PHE A 66 28.75 2.48 6.24
N ALA A 67 28.02 3.57 6.11
CA ALA A 67 28.45 4.70 5.29
C ALA A 67 28.03 6.06 5.83
N GLY A 68 28.85 7.07 5.50
CA GLY A 68 28.55 8.49 5.60
C GLY A 68 28.28 8.97 7.02
N THR A 69 29.32 9.30 7.79
CA THR A 69 29.18 10.04 9.05
C THR A 69 29.11 11.55 8.79
N ALA A 70 28.79 12.34 9.81
CA ALA A 70 28.84 13.80 9.70
C ALA A 70 30.26 14.33 9.45
N GLY A 71 31.29 13.69 10.03
CA GLY A 71 32.69 14.05 9.82
C GLY A 71 33.30 13.49 8.53
N ASP A 72 32.83 12.32 8.08
CA ASP A 72 33.33 11.59 6.92
C ASP A 72 32.17 11.17 6.00
N PRO A 73 31.52 12.12 5.31
CA PRO A 73 30.26 11.88 4.59
C PRO A 73 30.41 11.04 3.31
N GLN A 74 31.65 10.79 2.87
CA GLN A 74 31.99 10.00 1.68
C GLN A 74 32.68 8.67 2.00
N THR A 75 32.86 8.37 3.29
CA THR A 75 33.60 7.19 3.73
C THR A 75 32.64 6.04 4.01
N ILE A 76 33.09 4.84 3.64
CA ILE A 76 32.37 3.58 3.75
C ILE A 76 33.27 2.61 4.50
N TRP A 77 32.66 1.81 5.37
CA TRP A 77 33.31 0.78 6.18
C TRP A 77 32.54 -0.52 6.05
N ALA A 78 33.23 -1.64 5.91
CA ALA A 78 32.64 -2.97 5.85
C ALA A 78 33.32 -3.92 6.83
N SER A 79 32.53 -4.74 7.53
CA SER A 79 33.02 -5.75 8.47
C SER A 79 33.85 -6.82 7.75
N ASN A 80 34.50 -7.69 8.51
CA ASN A 80 35.07 -8.94 8.01
C ASN A 80 33.98 -9.80 7.35
N ILE A 81 34.38 -10.63 6.38
CA ILE A 81 33.47 -11.56 5.71
C ILE A 81 32.98 -12.62 6.71
N GLY A 82 31.66 -12.76 6.84
CA GLY A 82 31.01 -13.75 7.71
C GLY A 82 31.04 -13.43 9.21
N ASP A 83 31.69 -12.33 9.61
CA ASP A 83 31.73 -11.86 10.99
C ASP A 83 31.35 -10.37 11.06
N TYR A 84 30.04 -10.12 11.14
CA TYR A 84 29.45 -8.78 11.04
C TYR A 84 29.82 -7.83 12.17
N ASN A 85 30.31 -8.34 13.30
CA ASN A 85 30.68 -7.53 14.47
C ASN A 85 32.16 -7.17 14.48
N ASN A 86 32.95 -7.66 13.52
CA ASN A 86 34.39 -7.53 13.51
C ASN A 86 34.85 -6.62 12.37
N PHE A 87 35.43 -5.46 12.73
CA PHE A 87 36.01 -4.49 11.79
C PHE A 87 37.54 -4.45 11.90
N GLY A 88 38.14 -5.55 12.38
CA GLY A 88 39.58 -5.69 12.51
C GLY A 88 40.27 -5.98 11.18
N ARG A 89 41.60 -5.94 11.21
CA ARG A 89 42.45 -6.39 10.10
C ARG A 89 43.49 -7.38 10.61
N SER A 90 43.86 -8.33 9.76
CA SER A 90 44.92 -9.28 10.01
C SER A 90 46.29 -8.66 9.68
N SER A 91 47.36 -9.30 10.17
CA SER A 91 48.73 -8.98 9.80
C SER A 91 49.46 -10.30 9.49
N PRO A 92 49.73 -10.64 8.22
CA PRO A 92 49.46 -9.85 7.01
C PRO A 92 47.96 -9.70 6.69
N ILE A 93 47.61 -8.71 5.88
CA ILE A 93 46.23 -8.49 5.41
C ILE A 93 45.78 -9.73 4.63
N VAL A 94 44.56 -10.18 4.92
CA VAL A 94 43.90 -11.26 4.17
C VAL A 94 42.62 -10.74 3.52
N ASP A 95 42.14 -11.44 2.49
CA ASP A 95 41.01 -10.97 1.67
C ASP A 95 39.69 -10.85 2.44
N SER A 96 39.54 -11.57 3.56
CA SER A 96 38.35 -11.52 4.41
C SER A 96 38.35 -10.39 5.45
N ASP A 97 39.44 -9.64 5.59
CA ASP A 97 39.55 -8.53 6.54
C ASP A 97 38.61 -7.37 6.20
N ALA A 98 38.31 -6.53 7.19
CA ALA A 98 37.48 -5.33 7.05
C ALA A 98 38.01 -4.38 5.96
N VAL A 99 37.09 -3.67 5.31
CA VAL A 99 37.40 -2.74 4.22
C VAL A 99 36.96 -1.34 4.62
N SER A 100 37.78 -0.32 4.36
CA SER A 100 37.43 1.08 4.55
C SER A 100 37.98 1.94 3.42
N PHE A 101 37.15 2.78 2.81
CA PHE A 101 37.54 3.63 1.70
C PHE A 101 36.64 4.87 1.62
N THR A 102 37.15 5.92 0.98
CA THR A 102 36.42 7.16 0.74
C THR A 102 36.25 7.35 -0.76
N ILE A 103 35.03 7.69 -1.18
CA ILE A 103 34.76 8.00 -2.59
C ILE A 103 35.57 9.24 -2.99
N ASN A 104 36.43 9.10 -4.01
CA ASN A 104 37.20 10.20 -4.54
C ASN A 104 36.42 10.92 -5.66
N ALA A 105 35.83 12.06 -5.33
CA ALA A 105 35.05 12.89 -6.25
C ALA A 105 35.54 14.34 -6.23
N ARG A 106 35.20 15.12 -7.28
CA ARG A 106 35.57 16.55 -7.37
C ARG A 106 34.92 17.42 -6.30
N GLN A 107 33.81 16.95 -5.73
CA GLN A 107 33.03 17.63 -4.70
C GLN A 107 32.74 16.65 -3.57
N VAL A 108 32.54 17.19 -2.37
CA VAL A 108 32.11 16.38 -1.23
C VAL A 108 30.61 16.13 -1.36
N ASN A 109 30.26 14.93 -1.83
CA ASN A 109 28.89 14.47 -1.97
C ASN A 109 28.59 13.46 -0.87
N ALA A 110 27.73 13.82 0.08
CA ALA A 110 27.34 12.91 1.15
C ALA A 110 26.64 11.66 0.58
N ILE A 111 26.97 10.50 1.16
CA ILE A 111 26.27 9.23 0.91
C ILE A 111 24.86 9.33 1.51
N MET A 112 23.88 8.91 0.72
CA MET A 112 22.45 8.98 1.02
C MET A 112 21.79 7.60 1.08
N ASP A 113 22.35 6.60 0.39
CA ASP A 113 21.84 5.22 0.44
C ASP A 113 22.89 4.22 -0.07
N LEU A 114 22.74 2.96 0.31
CA LEU A 114 23.49 1.81 -0.19
C LEU A 114 22.48 0.80 -0.76
N VAL A 115 22.63 0.38 -2.02
CA VAL A 115 21.67 -0.52 -2.66
C VAL A 115 22.35 -1.80 -3.11
N PRO A 116 21.99 -2.97 -2.55
CA PRO A 116 22.63 -4.25 -2.85
C PRO A 116 21.95 -4.91 -4.06
N LEU A 117 22.36 -4.50 -5.27
CA LEU A 117 22.04 -5.25 -6.50
C LEU A 117 23.15 -6.28 -6.76
N ASP A 118 23.25 -6.81 -7.99
CA ASP A 118 24.38 -7.66 -8.41
C ASP A 118 25.74 -7.04 -8.03
N SER A 119 25.85 -5.72 -8.19
CA SER A 119 26.90 -4.91 -7.59
C SER A 119 26.33 -3.93 -6.57
N MET A 120 27.04 -3.71 -5.47
CA MET A 120 26.68 -2.66 -4.51
C MET A 120 26.72 -1.29 -5.19
N LEU A 121 25.60 -0.57 -5.11
CA LEU A 121 25.51 0.82 -5.53
C LEU A 121 25.61 1.73 -4.31
N VAL A 122 26.39 2.80 -4.44
CA VAL A 122 26.46 3.88 -3.46
C VAL A 122 25.80 5.11 -4.06
N LEU A 123 24.70 5.51 -3.46
CA LEU A 123 23.93 6.67 -3.88
C LEU A 123 24.39 7.89 -3.07
N THR A 124 24.79 8.95 -3.75
CA THR A 124 25.26 10.19 -3.10
C THR A 124 24.44 11.39 -3.56
N THR A 125 24.48 12.48 -2.81
CA THR A 125 23.83 13.75 -3.18
C THR A 125 24.20 14.31 -4.56
N GLY A 126 25.33 13.90 -5.15
CA GLY A 126 25.80 14.40 -6.45
C GLY A 126 25.96 13.34 -7.55
N GLY A 127 25.73 12.06 -7.26
CA GLY A 127 25.83 10.99 -8.26
C GLY A 127 25.79 9.59 -7.67
N GLU A 128 25.68 8.62 -8.57
CA GLU A 128 25.51 7.20 -8.27
C GLU A 128 26.80 6.46 -8.64
N TRP A 129 27.25 5.55 -7.77
CA TRP A 129 28.54 4.88 -7.90
C TRP A 129 28.39 3.36 -7.78
N LYS A 130 29.13 2.59 -8.57
CA LYS A 130 29.24 1.13 -8.47
C LYS A 130 30.49 0.79 -7.67
N VAL A 131 30.35 0.00 -6.62
CA VAL A 131 31.50 -0.65 -5.97
C VAL A 131 31.95 -1.79 -6.87
N THR A 132 33.25 -1.89 -7.12
CA THR A 132 33.86 -2.95 -7.93
C THR A 132 34.79 -3.80 -7.07
N GLY A 133 34.78 -5.10 -7.30
CA GLY A 133 35.67 -6.06 -6.65
C GLY A 133 36.82 -6.52 -7.54
N GLY A 134 37.52 -7.55 -7.07
CA GLY A 134 38.57 -8.24 -7.79
C GLY A 134 38.02 -9.36 -8.66
N GLN A 135 38.63 -10.55 -8.58
CA GLN A 135 38.11 -11.73 -9.25
C GLN A 135 36.74 -12.12 -8.68
N ASP A 136 35.82 -12.50 -9.56
CA ASP A 136 34.43 -12.86 -9.23
C ASP A 136 33.66 -11.76 -8.48
N ASP A 137 34.02 -10.48 -8.71
CA ASP A 137 33.45 -9.29 -8.09
C ASP A 137 33.52 -9.27 -6.54
N VAL A 138 34.38 -10.10 -5.95
CA VAL A 138 34.59 -10.13 -4.51
C VAL A 138 35.34 -8.88 -4.05
N VAL A 139 34.75 -8.20 -3.08
CA VAL A 139 35.32 -6.99 -2.48
C VAL A 139 36.24 -7.34 -1.32
N THR A 140 37.54 -7.07 -1.50
CA THR A 140 38.59 -7.28 -0.50
C THR A 140 39.33 -5.97 -0.23
N PRO A 141 40.12 -5.88 0.87
CA PRO A 141 40.90 -4.67 1.15
C PRO A 141 41.88 -4.28 0.04
N SER A 142 42.32 -5.24 -0.78
CA SER A 142 43.30 -5.04 -1.85
C SER A 142 42.68 -4.82 -3.23
N THR A 143 41.42 -5.21 -3.44
CA THR A 143 40.77 -5.18 -4.76
C THR A 143 39.70 -4.11 -4.91
N ILE A 144 39.28 -3.47 -3.81
CA ILE A 144 38.15 -2.55 -3.83
C ILE A 144 38.38 -1.36 -4.77
N GLY A 145 37.39 -1.10 -5.61
CA GLY A 145 37.29 0.07 -6.46
C GLY A 145 35.90 0.68 -6.44
N VAL A 146 35.80 1.91 -6.94
CA VAL A 146 34.52 2.62 -7.07
C VAL A 146 34.50 3.32 -8.42
N LYS A 147 33.42 3.13 -9.19
CA LYS A 147 33.26 3.74 -10.52
C LYS A 147 31.97 4.57 -10.59
N PRO A 148 32.01 5.81 -11.07
CA PRO A 148 30.80 6.61 -11.25
C PRO A 148 29.90 6.01 -12.34
N GLN A 149 28.58 6.03 -12.11
CA GLN A 149 27.55 5.51 -13.02
C GLN A 149 26.80 6.68 -13.69
N SER A 150 26.27 7.58 -12.87
CA SER A 150 25.64 8.84 -13.29
C SER A 150 25.86 9.95 -12.25
N ASN A 151 25.53 11.19 -12.63
CA ASN A 151 25.73 12.39 -11.80
C ASN A 151 24.39 13.08 -11.49
N TYR A 152 23.32 12.31 -11.30
CA TYR A 152 21.99 12.89 -11.05
C TYR A 152 21.79 13.29 -9.59
N GLY A 153 22.39 12.53 -8.69
CA GLY A 153 22.31 12.71 -7.25
C GLY A 153 21.01 12.15 -6.69
N THR A 154 21.09 11.65 -5.45
CA THR A 154 19.97 11.03 -4.74
C THR A 154 19.43 11.95 -3.65
N GLY A 155 18.11 11.93 -3.48
CA GLY A 155 17.36 12.64 -2.46
C GLY A 155 17.51 12.01 -1.08
N SER A 156 16.63 12.38 -0.16
CA SER A 156 16.65 11.90 1.23
C SER A 156 15.86 10.62 1.46
N LEU A 157 15.14 10.14 0.45
CA LEU A 157 14.38 8.90 0.54
C LEU A 157 15.26 7.71 0.20
N GLN A 158 15.09 6.64 0.97
CA GLN A 158 15.72 5.36 0.67
C GLN A 158 15.20 4.84 -0.67
N ALA A 159 16.09 4.27 -1.48
CA ALA A 159 15.75 3.62 -2.71
C ALA A 159 14.93 2.34 -2.46
N ARG A 160 14.21 1.91 -3.49
CA ARG A 160 13.50 0.63 -3.51
C ARG A 160 14.05 -0.23 -4.64
N VAL A 161 14.25 -1.51 -4.36
CA VAL A 161 14.70 -2.47 -5.38
C VAL A 161 13.48 -3.06 -6.07
N LEU A 162 13.45 -2.95 -7.40
CA LEU A 162 12.42 -3.48 -8.28
C LEU A 162 13.08 -4.41 -9.30
N GLY A 163 12.94 -5.72 -9.10
CA GLY A 163 13.66 -6.69 -9.92
C GLY A 163 15.16 -6.44 -9.85
N GLU A 164 15.79 -6.16 -10.99
CA GLU A 164 17.23 -5.86 -11.11
C GLU A 164 17.54 -4.34 -11.11
N SER A 165 16.54 -3.49 -10.82
CA SER A 165 16.66 -2.03 -10.89
C SER A 165 16.52 -1.40 -9.51
N ALA A 166 17.33 -0.38 -9.23
CA ALA A 166 17.13 0.51 -8.09
C ALA A 166 16.24 1.69 -8.51
N ILE A 167 15.17 1.93 -7.76
CA ILE A 167 14.27 3.09 -7.91
C ILE A 167 14.61 4.09 -6.82
N PHE A 168 14.95 5.32 -7.20
CA PHE A 168 15.38 6.32 -6.24
C PHE A 168 14.84 7.72 -6.59
N GLN A 169 14.66 8.53 -5.56
CA GLN A 169 14.34 9.94 -5.70
C GLN A 169 15.61 10.72 -6.06
N GLN A 170 15.54 11.61 -7.04
CA GLN A 170 16.65 12.50 -7.39
C GLN A 170 16.87 13.58 -6.30
N ALA A 171 18.09 14.09 -6.14
CA ALA A 171 18.53 15.03 -5.11
C ALA A 171 17.60 16.23 -4.82
N GLN A 172 16.89 16.77 -5.83
CA GLN A 172 15.97 17.89 -5.64
C GLN A 172 14.58 17.49 -5.09
N GLY A 173 14.35 16.19 -4.83
CA GLY A 173 13.15 15.66 -4.19
C GLY A 173 11.93 15.47 -5.10
N ARG A 174 12.01 15.82 -6.38
CA ARG A 174 10.84 15.92 -7.28
C ARG A 174 10.72 14.78 -8.29
N ARG A 175 11.85 14.26 -8.73
CA ARG A 175 11.93 13.29 -9.81
C ARG A 175 12.27 11.92 -9.25
N VAL A 176 11.77 10.89 -9.90
CA VAL A 176 12.07 9.50 -9.57
C VAL A 176 12.68 8.83 -10.79
N ARG A 177 13.76 8.10 -10.55
CA ARG A 177 14.58 7.45 -11.56
C ARG A 177 14.71 5.98 -11.26
N ASP A 178 14.82 5.18 -12.31
CA ASP A 178 15.37 3.83 -12.19
C ASP A 178 16.87 3.86 -12.46
N LEU A 179 17.53 2.77 -12.08
CA LEU A 179 18.93 2.52 -12.29
C LEU A 179 19.13 1.00 -12.41
N ALA A 180 19.32 0.52 -13.63
CA ALA A 180 19.44 -0.88 -13.98
C ALA A 180 20.79 -1.16 -14.64
N TYR A 181 21.27 -2.39 -14.55
CA TYR A 181 22.51 -2.77 -15.24
C TYR A 181 22.28 -2.85 -16.76
N GLN A 182 23.22 -2.29 -17.53
CA GLN A 182 23.23 -2.32 -19.00
C GLN A 182 24.51 -3.00 -19.49
N PHE A 183 24.37 -4.16 -20.12
CA PHE A 183 25.49 -4.99 -20.55
C PHE A 183 26.39 -4.29 -21.59
N GLU A 184 25.81 -3.52 -22.52
CA GLU A 184 26.56 -2.82 -23.56
C GLU A 184 27.51 -1.74 -23.03
N LYS A 185 27.24 -1.27 -21.81
CA LYS A 185 28.02 -0.23 -21.15
C LYS A 185 28.83 -0.74 -19.95
N ASP A 186 28.65 -2.00 -19.56
CA ASP A 186 29.20 -2.56 -18.33
C ASP A 186 29.02 -1.59 -17.15
N GLY A 187 27.77 -1.20 -16.92
CA GLY A 187 27.44 -0.17 -15.94
C GLY A 187 25.96 -0.02 -15.73
N PHE A 188 25.62 0.68 -14.65
CA PHE A 188 24.26 0.99 -14.28
C PHE A 188 23.83 2.31 -14.91
N ARG A 189 22.66 2.29 -15.57
CA ARG A 189 22.01 3.46 -16.12
C ARG A 189 20.51 3.32 -15.95
N GLY A 190 19.82 4.45 -15.95
CA GLY A 190 18.38 4.44 -16.04
C GLY A 190 17.82 5.75 -16.52
N ASN A 191 16.50 5.76 -16.56
CA ASN A 191 15.65 6.77 -17.12
C ASN A 191 14.97 7.56 -16.00
N ASP A 192 14.45 8.71 -16.38
CA ASP A 192 13.54 9.47 -15.52
C ASP A 192 12.13 8.94 -15.72
N ILE A 193 11.64 8.15 -14.76
CA ILE A 193 10.30 7.55 -14.79
C ILE A 193 9.23 8.64 -14.74
N SER A 194 9.55 9.76 -14.10
CA SER A 194 8.64 10.89 -13.89
C SER A 194 8.58 11.89 -15.05
N ILE A 195 9.36 11.67 -16.13
CA ILE A 195 9.50 12.63 -17.23
C ILE A 195 8.16 12.99 -17.89
N TRP A 196 7.24 12.03 -18.01
CA TRP A 196 5.93 12.22 -18.63
C TRP A 196 4.85 12.75 -17.65
N ALA A 197 5.18 12.80 -16.36
CA ALA A 197 4.25 13.16 -15.29
C ALA A 197 4.58 14.50 -14.62
N ASP A 198 5.30 15.41 -15.31
CA ASP A 198 5.70 16.72 -14.76
C ASP A 198 4.51 17.49 -14.17
N HIS A 199 3.34 17.40 -14.79
CA HIS A 199 2.09 18.03 -14.32
C HIS A 199 1.60 17.52 -12.95
N LEU A 200 2.01 16.33 -12.51
CA LEU A 200 1.69 15.76 -11.21
C LEU A 200 2.74 16.06 -10.14
N ILE A 201 3.97 16.39 -10.53
CA ILE A 201 5.11 16.56 -9.60
C ILE A 201 5.60 18.00 -9.49
N LYS A 202 5.27 18.86 -10.47
CA LYS A 202 5.76 20.23 -10.54
C LYS A 202 5.32 21.04 -9.32
N GLY A 203 6.31 21.59 -8.61
CA GLY A 203 6.10 22.41 -7.42
C GLY A 203 6.08 21.64 -6.10
N TYR A 204 6.16 20.31 -6.15
CA TYR A 204 6.08 19.44 -4.98
C TYR A 204 7.34 18.56 -4.85
N SER A 205 7.51 17.93 -3.69
CA SER A 205 8.49 16.87 -3.46
C SER A 205 7.80 15.62 -2.91
N PHE A 206 8.44 14.46 -3.04
CA PHE A 206 7.97 13.23 -2.40
C PHE A 206 8.53 13.10 -0.99
N THR A 207 7.70 12.65 -0.05
CA THR A 207 8.05 12.41 1.36
C THR A 207 8.19 10.94 1.70
N GLY A 208 7.75 10.04 0.82
CA GLY A 208 7.94 8.60 0.91
C GLY A 208 8.09 7.97 -0.47
N LEU A 209 8.66 6.76 -0.51
CA LEU A 209 8.81 5.95 -1.71
C LEU A 209 8.66 4.49 -1.30
N GLU A 210 7.54 3.88 -1.67
CA GLU A 210 7.29 2.46 -1.44
C GLU A 210 6.87 1.75 -2.71
N TYR A 211 6.96 0.42 -2.69
CA TYR A 211 6.64 -0.41 -3.83
C TYR A 211 5.73 -1.57 -3.42
N SER A 212 4.56 -1.66 -4.05
CA SER A 212 3.69 -2.82 -3.97
C SER A 212 3.94 -3.74 -5.15
N THR A 213 4.04 -5.05 -4.92
CA THR A 213 4.36 -6.05 -5.96
C THR A 213 3.13 -6.70 -6.58
N SER A 214 2.08 -6.89 -5.78
CA SER A 214 0.89 -7.67 -6.15
C SER A 214 -0.39 -6.96 -5.67
N PRO A 215 -1.51 -7.02 -6.41
CA PRO A 215 -1.64 -7.64 -7.74
C PRO A 215 -1.03 -6.80 -8.86
N TRP A 216 -0.78 -5.51 -8.60
CA TRP A 216 -0.14 -4.61 -9.55
C TRP A 216 1.14 -4.00 -8.97
N PRO A 217 2.23 -3.96 -9.76
CA PRO A 217 3.47 -3.29 -9.43
C PRO A 217 3.27 -1.77 -9.46
N ILE A 218 3.13 -1.16 -8.27
CA ILE A 218 2.86 0.26 -8.11
C ILE A 218 3.90 0.88 -7.17
N LEU A 219 4.54 1.95 -7.64
CA LEU A 219 5.33 2.84 -6.79
C LEU A 219 4.39 3.84 -6.12
N TRP A 220 4.39 3.86 -4.79
CA TRP A 220 3.60 4.76 -3.97
C TRP A 220 4.48 5.87 -3.41
N MET A 221 4.07 7.12 -3.66
CA MET A 221 4.86 8.31 -3.35
C MET A 221 3.96 9.40 -2.77
N PRO A 222 3.88 9.53 -1.44
CA PRO A 222 3.23 10.66 -0.78
C PRO A 222 3.93 11.96 -1.17
N ARG A 223 3.12 12.96 -1.53
CA ARG A 223 3.57 14.27 -1.98
C ARG A 223 3.52 15.25 -0.80
N SER A 224 4.39 16.26 -0.83
CA SER A 224 4.55 17.26 0.24
C SER A 224 3.29 18.06 0.61
N ASP A 225 2.22 17.97 -0.18
CA ASP A 225 0.93 18.62 0.07
C ASP A 225 -0.19 17.63 0.50
N GLY A 226 0.17 16.38 0.82
CA GLY A 226 -0.77 15.37 1.30
C GLY A 226 -1.48 14.55 0.22
N VAL A 227 -1.16 14.76 -1.06
CA VAL A 227 -1.66 13.93 -2.17
C VAL A 227 -0.79 12.68 -2.32
N LEU A 228 -1.39 11.52 -2.51
CA LEU A 228 -0.65 10.29 -2.83
C LEU A 228 -0.52 10.13 -4.34
N ILE A 229 0.70 9.95 -4.82
CA ILE A 229 0.97 9.64 -6.22
C ILE A 229 1.27 8.15 -6.35
N GLY A 230 0.62 7.50 -7.31
CA GLY A 230 0.92 6.13 -7.70
C GLY A 230 1.52 6.10 -9.10
N CYS A 231 2.48 5.21 -9.34
CA CYS A 231 3.00 4.91 -10.67
C CYS A 231 3.01 3.40 -10.88
N THR A 232 2.09 2.90 -11.71
CA THR A 232 2.12 1.51 -12.18
C THR A 232 3.33 1.37 -13.12
N TYR A 233 4.34 0.61 -12.69
CA TYR A 233 5.63 0.54 -13.39
C TYR A 233 6.00 -0.91 -13.71
N MET A 234 5.94 -1.27 -15.00
CA MET A 234 6.34 -2.58 -15.52
C MET A 234 7.27 -2.37 -16.72
N PRO A 235 8.59 -2.22 -16.49
CA PRO A 235 9.54 -1.95 -17.58
C PRO A 235 9.54 -3.07 -18.64
N GLU A 236 9.37 -4.34 -18.24
CA GLU A 236 9.30 -5.50 -19.15
C GLU A 236 8.14 -5.44 -20.14
N GLN A 237 7.05 -4.77 -19.79
CA GLN A 237 5.87 -4.57 -20.63
C GLN A 237 5.78 -3.15 -21.20
N GLU A 238 6.81 -2.34 -20.99
CA GLU A 238 6.84 -0.91 -21.35
C GLU A 238 5.68 -0.09 -20.76
N VAL A 239 5.19 -0.48 -19.57
CA VAL A 239 4.09 0.22 -18.89
C VAL A 239 4.63 1.21 -17.87
N THR A 240 4.22 2.47 -17.99
CA THR A 240 4.46 3.53 -17.00
C THR A 240 3.19 4.38 -16.87
N GLY A 241 2.36 4.07 -15.85
CA GLY A 241 1.05 4.68 -15.64
C GLY A 241 0.99 5.51 -14.35
N TRP A 242 1.14 6.83 -14.48
CA TRP A 242 1.06 7.76 -13.35
C TRP A 242 -0.38 8.15 -13.03
N HIS A 243 -0.72 8.19 -11.75
CA HIS A 243 -2.05 8.51 -11.28
C HIS A 243 -2.02 9.15 -9.88
N ARG A 244 -3.06 9.92 -9.55
CA ARG A 244 -3.14 10.69 -8.30
C ARG A 244 -4.30 10.18 -7.45
N HIS A 245 -4.10 10.15 -6.14
CA HIS A 245 -5.08 9.78 -5.12
C HIS A 245 -5.22 10.91 -4.11
N GLN A 246 -6.45 11.35 -3.88
CA GLN A 246 -6.78 12.45 -2.98
C GLN A 246 -7.86 12.00 -1.99
N THR A 247 -7.76 12.51 -0.77
CA THR A 247 -8.68 12.23 0.35
C THR A 247 -9.00 13.52 1.08
N ASP A 248 -10.01 13.52 1.96
CA ASP A 248 -10.30 14.59 2.93
C ASP A 248 -9.29 14.58 4.09
N GLY A 249 -8.05 14.92 3.80
CA GLY A 249 -6.93 14.86 4.72
C GLY A 249 -5.60 14.96 3.99
N GLU A 250 -4.52 14.79 4.72
CA GLU A 250 -3.16 14.80 4.17
C GLU A 250 -2.49 13.45 4.40
N ILE A 251 -2.06 12.81 3.32
CA ILE A 251 -1.28 11.57 3.38
C ILE A 251 0.17 11.93 3.68
N LEU A 252 0.66 11.48 4.83
CA LEU A 252 1.99 11.82 5.34
C LEU A 252 3.05 10.80 4.94
N ASP A 253 2.66 9.52 4.94
CA ASP A 253 3.57 8.40 4.69
C ASP A 253 2.81 7.18 4.14
N VAL A 254 3.57 6.24 3.56
CA VAL A 254 3.06 4.99 3.02
C VAL A 254 3.99 3.84 3.40
N CYS A 255 3.43 2.65 3.60
CA CYS A 255 4.17 1.43 3.90
C CYS A 255 3.55 0.27 3.12
N CYS A 256 4.39 -0.53 2.45
CA CYS A 256 3.95 -1.73 1.74
C CYS A 256 4.46 -2.97 2.49
N LEU A 257 3.54 -3.83 2.92
CA LEU A 257 3.84 -5.08 3.61
C LEU A 257 3.44 -6.29 2.74
N PRO A 258 4.19 -7.40 2.79
CA PRO A 258 3.77 -8.63 2.12
C PRO A 258 2.52 -9.19 2.80
N GLY A 259 1.41 -9.32 2.06
CA GLY A 259 0.22 -10.06 2.49
C GLY A 259 0.19 -11.49 1.92
N GLU A 260 -0.89 -12.23 2.21
CA GLU A 260 -1.03 -13.63 1.77
C GLU A 260 -1.33 -13.77 0.27
N MET A 261 -2.19 -12.90 -0.29
CA MET A 261 -2.59 -12.92 -1.70
C MET A 261 -2.11 -11.68 -2.48
N GLU A 262 -2.06 -10.52 -1.82
CA GLU A 262 -1.66 -9.25 -2.39
C GLU A 262 -0.79 -8.45 -1.41
N THR A 263 -0.09 -7.42 -1.89
CA THR A 263 0.64 -6.51 -1.02
C THR A 263 -0.35 -5.67 -0.22
N GLU A 264 -0.18 -5.63 1.10
CA GLU A 264 -0.96 -4.76 1.96
C GLU A 264 -0.33 -3.36 1.98
N VAL A 265 -1.05 -2.37 1.46
CA VAL A 265 -0.59 -0.99 1.43
C VAL A 265 -1.27 -0.21 2.54
N TYR A 266 -0.45 0.32 3.46
CA TYR A 266 -0.89 1.16 4.57
C TYR A 266 -0.48 2.61 4.31
N VAL A 267 -1.37 3.55 4.62
CA VAL A 267 -1.13 4.98 4.51
C VAL A 267 -1.36 5.67 5.85
N LEU A 268 -0.47 6.57 6.22
CA LEU A 268 -0.64 7.45 7.38
C LEU A 268 -1.35 8.72 6.95
N VAL A 269 -2.58 8.93 7.42
CA VAL A 269 -3.42 10.07 7.03
C VAL A 269 -3.65 10.98 8.22
N ARG A 270 -3.43 12.28 8.04
CA ARG A 270 -3.80 13.32 9.00
C ARG A 270 -5.11 13.98 8.60
N ARG A 271 -6.09 13.99 9.51
CA ARG A 271 -7.41 14.62 9.30
C ARG A 271 -7.72 15.61 10.43
N ILE A 272 -8.64 16.55 10.19
CA ILE A 272 -9.18 17.42 11.23
C ILE A 272 -10.55 16.89 11.66
N ILE A 273 -10.65 16.36 12.88
CA ILE A 273 -11.89 15.84 13.46
C ILE A 273 -12.26 16.68 14.67
N ASN A 274 -13.47 17.25 14.68
CA ASN A 274 -13.93 18.17 15.72
C ASN A 274 -12.95 19.32 16.03
N GLY A 275 -12.27 19.82 14.98
CA GLY A 275 -11.29 20.90 15.09
C GLY A 275 -9.90 20.51 15.60
N GLN A 276 -9.64 19.22 15.82
CA GLN A 276 -8.33 18.70 16.25
C GLN A 276 -7.66 17.87 15.15
N PRO A 277 -6.32 18.01 14.96
CA PRO A 277 -5.59 17.12 14.07
C PRO A 277 -5.46 15.73 14.69
N VAL A 278 -5.91 14.71 13.97
CA VAL A 278 -5.80 13.29 14.33
C VAL A 278 -5.11 12.54 13.21
N GLN A 279 -4.28 11.57 13.56
CA GLN A 279 -3.60 10.69 12.60
C GLN A 279 -4.23 9.30 12.62
N TYR A 280 -4.45 8.75 11.44
CA TYR A 280 -5.01 7.43 11.20
C TYR A 280 -4.05 6.60 10.36
N ILE A 281 -3.99 5.31 10.63
CA ILE A 281 -3.39 4.34 9.72
C ILE A 281 -4.56 3.72 8.96
N GLU A 282 -4.58 3.91 7.65
CA GLU A 282 -5.61 3.36 6.77
C GLU A 282 -4.96 2.33 5.84
N GLN A 283 -5.68 1.26 5.52
CA GLN A 283 -5.23 0.21 4.61
C GLN A 283 -6.00 0.33 3.30
N LEU A 284 -5.31 0.29 2.16
CA LEU A 284 -5.98 0.17 0.88
C LEU A 284 -6.77 -1.14 0.84
N ALA A 285 -8.02 -1.04 0.42
CA ALA A 285 -8.91 -2.18 0.39
C ALA A 285 -8.43 -3.25 -0.62
N PRO A 286 -8.79 -4.53 -0.38
CA PRO A 286 -8.42 -5.59 -1.30
C PRO A 286 -9.02 -5.39 -2.68
N THR A 287 -8.40 -5.98 -3.68
CA THR A 287 -8.80 -5.78 -5.08
C THR A 287 -9.92 -6.71 -5.54
N GLU A 288 -10.10 -7.85 -4.87
CA GLU A 288 -11.09 -8.87 -5.23
C GLU A 288 -12.04 -9.17 -4.07
N TYR A 289 -13.30 -9.40 -4.41
CA TYR A 289 -14.38 -9.72 -3.46
C TYR A 289 -15.23 -10.85 -4.01
N ALA A 290 -15.64 -11.76 -3.13
CA ALA A 290 -16.54 -12.86 -3.51
C ALA A 290 -17.97 -12.35 -3.76
N ASP A 291 -18.45 -11.44 -2.92
CA ASP A 291 -19.83 -10.95 -2.94
C ASP A 291 -19.91 -9.43 -3.16
N ILE A 292 -20.94 -9.01 -3.90
CA ILE A 292 -21.21 -7.59 -4.21
C ILE A 292 -21.40 -6.75 -2.94
N SER A 293 -21.94 -7.34 -1.86
CA SER A 293 -22.11 -6.66 -0.58
C SER A 293 -20.81 -6.34 0.14
N ASP A 294 -19.72 -7.03 -0.21
CA ASP A 294 -18.41 -6.88 0.44
C ASP A 294 -17.49 -5.86 -0.24
N TRP A 295 -17.92 -5.29 -1.37
CA TRP A 295 -17.17 -4.28 -2.12
C TRP A 295 -16.83 -3.03 -1.30
N LYS A 296 -15.55 -2.68 -1.21
CA LYS A 296 -15.07 -1.49 -0.50
C LYS A 296 -14.50 -0.47 -1.48
N TYR A 297 -15.35 0.43 -1.95
CA TYR A 297 -14.99 1.52 -2.87
C TYR A 297 -15.38 2.88 -2.28
N ALA A 298 -15.05 3.09 -1.01
CA ALA A 298 -15.12 4.40 -0.36
C ALA A 298 -13.84 4.61 0.45
N ASP A 299 -13.55 5.86 0.77
CA ASP A 299 -12.32 6.23 1.47
C ASP A 299 -12.56 6.33 2.99
N SER A 300 -11.53 6.06 3.81
CA SER A 300 -11.64 5.98 5.28
C SER A 300 -12.83 5.11 5.74
N LEU A 301 -13.03 3.97 5.09
CA LEU A 301 -14.25 3.17 5.17
C LEU A 301 -14.35 2.35 6.47
N LEU A 302 -15.57 2.26 6.99
CA LEU A 302 -15.98 1.34 8.05
C LEU A 302 -16.90 0.26 7.48
N THR A 303 -16.63 -0.99 7.86
CA THR A 303 -17.49 -2.14 7.55
C THR A 303 -18.34 -2.51 8.76
N TYR A 304 -19.64 -2.60 8.55
CA TYR A 304 -20.55 -3.33 9.45
C TYR A 304 -20.97 -4.63 8.76
N ASP A 305 -20.73 -5.76 9.42
CA ASP A 305 -21.16 -7.07 8.95
C ASP A 305 -22.07 -7.73 10.00
N GLY A 306 -23.36 -7.80 9.69
CA GLY A 306 -24.39 -8.42 10.51
C GLY A 306 -24.53 -9.92 10.31
N ARG A 307 -23.78 -10.55 9.39
CA ARG A 307 -23.83 -12.00 9.14
C ARG A 307 -23.32 -12.74 10.37
N ASN A 308 -24.08 -13.73 10.84
CA ASN A 308 -23.61 -14.53 11.95
C ASN A 308 -22.51 -15.51 11.52
N THR A 309 -21.31 -15.30 12.04
CA THR A 309 -20.15 -16.20 11.87
C THR A 309 -19.89 -17.06 13.12
N THR A 310 -20.74 -16.95 14.14
CA THR A 310 -20.59 -17.63 15.44
C THR A 310 -21.58 -18.78 15.61
N ALA A 311 -21.43 -19.56 16.69
CA ALA A 311 -22.39 -20.60 17.08
C ALA A 311 -23.71 -20.06 17.65
N THR A 312 -23.92 -18.73 17.68
CA THR A 312 -25.14 -18.12 18.23
C THR A 312 -26.35 -18.48 17.38
N THR A 313 -27.38 -19.03 18.00
CA THR A 313 -28.63 -19.41 17.33
C THR A 313 -29.73 -18.41 17.63
N LEU A 314 -30.64 -18.23 16.67
CA LEU A 314 -31.90 -17.52 16.84
C LEU A 314 -33.06 -18.47 16.51
N ALA A 315 -34.05 -18.54 17.40
CA ALA A 315 -35.28 -19.30 17.19
C ALA A 315 -36.49 -18.36 17.25
N LEU A 316 -37.41 -18.50 16.29
CA LEU A 316 -38.69 -17.80 16.28
C LEU A 316 -39.77 -18.66 16.92
N SER A 317 -40.58 -18.09 17.79
CA SER A 317 -41.79 -18.73 18.34
C SER A 317 -43.01 -17.81 18.14
N SER A 318 -44.20 -18.41 18.08
CA SER A 318 -45.45 -17.67 17.86
C SER A 318 -46.55 -18.15 18.80
N ALA A 319 -47.35 -17.22 19.31
CA ALA A 319 -48.61 -17.51 19.98
C ALA A 319 -49.84 -17.26 19.07
N GLY A 320 -49.69 -16.49 17.99
CA GLY A 320 -50.80 -15.95 17.18
C GLY A 320 -50.82 -16.35 15.71
N GLY A 321 -49.90 -17.23 15.28
CA GLY A 321 -49.80 -17.73 13.90
C GLY A 321 -48.51 -17.32 13.18
N TRP A 322 -48.39 -17.72 11.91
CA TRP A 322 -47.16 -17.62 11.10
C TRP A 322 -47.36 -16.88 9.77
N GLY A 323 -48.44 -16.11 9.67
CA GLY A 323 -48.73 -15.28 8.50
C GLY A 323 -47.85 -14.03 8.42
N GLU A 324 -48.03 -13.24 7.38
CA GLU A 324 -47.45 -11.89 7.28
C GLU A 324 -48.00 -10.95 8.37
N GLY A 325 -47.13 -10.12 8.96
CA GLY A 325 -47.48 -9.21 10.05
C GLY A 325 -47.76 -9.91 11.39
N ALA A 326 -47.42 -11.19 11.52
CA ALA A 326 -47.62 -11.93 12.75
C ALA A 326 -46.63 -11.47 13.83
N ALA A 327 -47.12 -11.27 15.06
CA ALA A 327 -46.28 -11.04 16.22
C ALA A 327 -45.62 -12.34 16.67
N LEU A 328 -44.29 -12.36 16.65
CA LEU A 328 -43.43 -13.48 17.01
C LEU A 328 -42.49 -13.06 18.15
N THR A 329 -41.85 -14.06 18.76
CA THR A 329 -40.74 -13.86 19.69
C THR A 329 -39.47 -14.46 19.10
N ALA A 330 -38.44 -13.64 18.96
CA ALA A 330 -37.09 -14.08 18.60
C ALA A 330 -36.28 -14.33 19.87
N THR A 331 -35.74 -15.54 20.03
CA THR A 331 -34.90 -15.93 21.17
C THR A 331 -33.50 -16.29 20.70
N ALA A 332 -32.51 -15.56 21.17
CA ALA A 332 -31.09 -15.81 20.92
C ALA A 332 -30.50 -16.73 22.00
N SER A 333 -29.58 -17.61 21.63
CA SER A 333 -28.89 -18.50 22.60
C SER A 333 -27.88 -17.76 23.49
N THR A 334 -27.45 -16.57 23.08
CA THR A 334 -26.50 -15.69 23.79
C THR A 334 -26.99 -14.24 23.67
N ALA A 335 -26.48 -13.33 24.50
CA ALA A 335 -26.89 -11.93 24.46
C ALA A 335 -26.55 -11.30 23.10
N LEU A 336 -27.57 -10.80 22.42
CA LEU A 336 -27.50 -10.24 21.05
C LEU A 336 -28.20 -8.88 20.95
N PHE A 337 -29.33 -8.71 21.66
CA PHE A 337 -30.19 -7.54 21.54
C PHE A 337 -29.84 -6.46 22.57
N ASN A 338 -29.94 -5.20 22.14
CA ASN A 338 -29.70 -4.02 22.95
C ASN A 338 -31.01 -3.25 23.16
N PRO A 339 -31.54 -3.22 24.40
CA PRO A 339 -32.72 -2.42 24.73
C PRO A 339 -32.54 -0.94 24.36
N GLY A 340 -33.55 -0.37 23.68
CA GLY A 340 -33.59 1.03 23.29
C GLY A 340 -32.87 1.40 21.99
N THR A 341 -32.06 0.51 21.39
CA THR A 341 -31.38 0.79 20.11
C THR A 341 -31.80 -0.12 18.98
N ASP A 342 -32.26 -1.35 19.29
CA ASP A 342 -32.49 -2.36 18.24
C ASP A 342 -33.92 -2.38 17.68
N ALA A 343 -34.84 -1.64 18.28
CA ALA A 343 -36.19 -1.47 17.73
C ALA A 343 -36.14 -0.85 16.32
N GLY A 344 -36.86 -1.45 15.38
CA GLY A 344 -36.88 -1.06 13.96
C GLY A 344 -35.80 -1.72 13.09
N ASN A 345 -34.82 -2.42 13.69
CA ASN A 345 -33.86 -3.23 12.94
C ASN A 345 -34.54 -4.51 12.41
N ILE A 346 -33.89 -5.19 11.45
CA ILE A 346 -34.41 -6.40 10.81
C ILE A 346 -33.49 -7.58 11.11
N LEU A 347 -34.07 -8.75 11.36
CA LEU A 347 -33.36 -10.02 11.32
C LEU A 347 -33.75 -10.73 10.03
N GLN A 348 -32.76 -11.08 9.22
CA GLN A 348 -32.94 -11.90 8.03
C GLN A 348 -32.46 -13.31 8.32
N PHE A 349 -33.26 -14.31 7.96
CA PHE A 349 -32.92 -15.73 8.04
C PHE A 349 -32.86 -16.32 6.65
N GLU A 350 -31.96 -17.28 6.44
CA GLU A 350 -31.87 -18.03 5.19
C GLU A 350 -31.70 -19.53 5.46
N VAL A 351 -32.58 -20.35 4.90
CA VAL A 351 -32.52 -21.81 5.03
C VAL A 351 -32.91 -22.44 3.70
N ALA A 352 -32.02 -23.26 3.13
CA ALA A 352 -32.25 -24.00 1.87
C ALA A 352 -32.77 -23.12 0.70
N GLY A 353 -32.31 -21.85 0.63
CA GLY A 353 -32.72 -20.89 -0.40
C GLY A 353 -34.01 -20.11 -0.11
N GLU A 354 -34.74 -20.45 0.95
CA GLU A 354 -35.85 -19.61 1.44
C GLU A 354 -35.30 -18.49 2.33
N ARG A 355 -35.83 -17.27 2.16
CA ARG A 355 -35.48 -16.10 2.97
C ARG A 355 -36.67 -15.61 3.76
N LEU A 356 -36.44 -15.29 5.03
CA LEU A 356 -37.43 -14.66 5.91
C LEU A 356 -36.85 -13.39 6.52
N ARG A 357 -37.62 -12.31 6.54
CA ARG A 357 -37.29 -11.09 7.29
C ARG A 357 -38.28 -10.91 8.43
N VAL A 358 -37.79 -10.53 9.60
CA VAL A 358 -38.62 -10.11 10.74
C VAL A 358 -38.11 -8.77 11.26
N ARG A 359 -39.03 -7.87 11.60
CA ARG A 359 -38.71 -6.56 12.16
C ARG A 359 -38.75 -6.62 13.68
N ILE A 360 -37.73 -6.10 14.36
CA ILE A 360 -37.73 -5.97 15.82
C ILE A 360 -38.69 -4.84 16.21
N ILE A 361 -39.70 -5.15 17.01
CA ILE A 361 -40.66 -4.18 17.53
C ILE A 361 -40.17 -3.63 18.87
N ASP A 362 -39.77 -4.53 19.77
CA ASP A 362 -39.24 -4.18 21.09
C ASP A 362 -38.30 -5.26 21.61
N VAL A 363 -37.33 -4.88 22.44
CA VAL A 363 -36.36 -5.78 23.06
C VAL A 363 -36.76 -6.04 24.50
N ILE A 364 -37.13 -7.28 24.81
CA ILE A 364 -37.60 -7.69 26.14
C ILE A 364 -36.41 -7.95 27.07
N SER A 365 -35.35 -8.58 26.54
CA SER A 365 -34.10 -8.84 27.24
C SER A 365 -32.94 -8.93 26.23
N PRO A 366 -31.67 -8.99 26.68
CA PRO A 366 -30.55 -9.17 25.76
C PRO A 366 -30.61 -10.43 24.89
N THR A 367 -31.44 -11.43 25.26
CA THR A 367 -31.62 -12.67 24.51
C THR A 367 -33.00 -12.81 23.89
N VAL A 368 -33.95 -11.90 24.16
CA VAL A 368 -35.34 -12.03 23.73
C VAL A 368 -35.86 -10.71 23.17
N ALA A 369 -36.37 -10.75 21.94
CA ALA A 369 -37.03 -9.62 21.29
C ALA A 369 -38.41 -10.00 20.77
N SER A 370 -39.35 -9.07 20.86
CA SER A 370 -40.61 -9.15 20.12
C SER A 370 -40.38 -8.69 18.68
N VAL A 371 -40.84 -9.49 17.72
CA VAL A 371 -40.61 -9.23 16.30
C VAL A 371 -41.89 -9.41 15.50
N GLU A 372 -41.97 -8.76 14.35
CA GLU A 372 -43.08 -8.86 13.40
C GLU A 372 -42.58 -9.49 12.10
N SER A 373 -43.29 -10.47 11.55
CA SER A 373 -42.92 -11.08 10.27
C SER A 373 -43.16 -10.14 9.08
N ILE A 374 -42.19 -10.08 8.18
CA ILE A 374 -42.31 -9.45 6.86
C ILE A 374 -42.47 -10.58 5.85
N GLY A 375 -43.72 -10.89 5.50
CA GLY A 375 -44.11 -12.06 4.70
C GLY A 375 -44.48 -13.29 5.53
N ASN A 376 -44.90 -14.36 4.85
CA ASN A 376 -45.31 -15.60 5.49
C ASN A 376 -44.08 -16.38 6.01
N VAL A 377 -44.18 -16.91 7.23
CA VAL A 377 -43.10 -17.69 7.84
C VAL A 377 -43.20 -19.15 7.41
N GLY A 378 -42.28 -19.59 6.54
CA GLY A 378 -42.16 -20.98 6.09
C GLY A 378 -41.89 -21.95 7.24
N HIS A 379 -42.21 -23.23 7.05
CA HIS A 379 -42.10 -24.25 8.12
C HIS A 379 -40.67 -24.47 8.59
N ALA A 380 -39.68 -24.17 7.74
CA ALA A 380 -38.25 -24.27 8.05
C ALA A 380 -37.78 -23.30 9.16
N PHE A 381 -38.52 -22.21 9.41
CA PHE A 381 -38.13 -21.17 10.37
C PHE A 381 -38.88 -21.26 11.71
N ARG A 382 -39.85 -22.17 11.84
CA ARG A 382 -40.80 -22.21 12.97
C ARG A 382 -40.23 -23.02 14.14
N ALA A 383 -39.89 -22.35 15.24
CA ALA A 383 -39.33 -22.96 16.45
C ALA A 383 -38.04 -23.76 16.22
N VAL A 384 -37.30 -23.45 15.16
CA VAL A 384 -36.01 -24.06 14.83
C VAL A 384 -34.90 -23.08 15.24
N PRO A 385 -33.89 -23.49 16.03
CA PRO A 385 -32.71 -22.67 16.28
C PRO A 385 -31.83 -22.65 15.03
N LEU A 386 -31.65 -21.46 14.45
CA LEU A 386 -30.88 -21.25 13.22
C LEU A 386 -29.61 -20.47 13.50
N THR A 387 -28.51 -20.83 12.83
CA THR A 387 -27.25 -20.07 12.81
C THR A 387 -27.12 -19.18 11.57
N ALA A 388 -27.85 -19.50 10.50
CA ALA A 388 -27.86 -18.73 9.26
C ALA A 388 -28.83 -17.53 9.36
N TRP A 389 -28.39 -16.50 10.06
CA TRP A 389 -29.11 -15.23 10.19
C TRP A 389 -28.16 -14.04 9.97
N THR A 390 -28.74 -12.93 9.54
CA THR A 390 -28.06 -11.63 9.36
C THR A 390 -28.83 -10.57 10.13
N PHE A 391 -28.14 -9.83 11.00
CA PHE A 391 -28.71 -8.72 11.74
C PHE A 391 -28.56 -7.44 10.92
N GLN A 392 -29.67 -6.90 10.42
CA GLN A 392 -29.70 -5.69 9.61
C GLN A 392 -29.98 -4.47 10.49
N LYS A 393 -29.05 -3.53 10.56
CA LYS A 393 -29.16 -2.33 11.41
C LYS A 393 -29.55 -1.09 10.61
N LEU A 394 -30.40 -0.26 11.20
CA LEU A 394 -30.79 1.04 10.66
C LEU A 394 -29.80 2.16 11.03
N VAL A 395 -29.11 2.02 12.16
CA VAL A 395 -28.12 2.99 12.65
C VAL A 395 -26.80 2.25 12.86
N ILE A 396 -25.77 2.69 12.14
CA ILE A 396 -24.40 2.18 12.26
C ILE A 396 -23.62 3.14 13.16
N ALA A 397 -22.87 2.58 14.12
CA ALA A 397 -22.02 3.32 15.05
C ALA A 397 -20.54 3.03 14.79
N GLY A 398 -19.62 3.75 15.45
CA GLY A 398 -18.17 3.59 15.27
C GLY A 398 -17.57 4.52 14.21
N MET A 399 -18.31 5.55 13.81
CA MET A 399 -17.93 6.47 12.74
C MET A 399 -17.24 7.74 13.28
N GLU A 400 -16.67 7.70 14.48
CA GLU A 400 -16.07 8.88 15.13
C GLU A 400 -14.94 9.51 14.29
N HIS A 401 -14.25 8.71 13.47
CA HIS A 401 -13.19 9.17 12.58
C HIS A 401 -13.68 10.01 11.40
N LEU A 402 -14.99 10.06 11.15
CA LEU A 402 -15.62 10.85 10.09
C LEU A 402 -16.70 11.81 10.62
N GLU A 403 -16.64 12.19 11.91
CA GLU A 403 -17.64 13.05 12.53
C GLU A 403 -17.88 14.36 11.75
N GLY A 404 -19.15 14.66 11.47
CA GLY A 404 -19.56 15.86 10.73
C GLY A 404 -19.34 15.81 9.23
N LYS A 405 -18.83 14.69 8.68
CA LYS A 405 -18.63 14.51 7.23
C LYS A 405 -19.88 13.93 6.55
N GLY A 406 -20.06 14.30 5.28
CA GLY A 406 -20.96 13.62 4.37
C GLY A 406 -20.34 12.32 3.90
N VAL A 407 -21.10 11.23 3.90
CA VAL A 407 -20.62 9.88 3.58
C VAL A 407 -21.52 9.21 2.55
N VAL A 408 -20.98 8.22 1.87
CA VAL A 408 -21.71 7.33 0.98
C VAL A 408 -21.63 5.91 1.53
N ALA A 409 -22.66 5.11 1.30
CA ALA A 409 -22.70 3.74 1.77
C ALA A 409 -23.08 2.76 0.66
N LEU A 410 -22.44 1.60 0.65
CA LEU A 410 -22.91 0.41 -0.03
C LEU A 410 -23.64 -0.48 0.99
N VAL A 411 -24.96 -0.58 0.88
CA VAL A 411 -25.85 -1.30 1.79
C VAL A 411 -26.42 -2.52 1.08
N ASP A 412 -25.96 -3.70 1.46
CA ASP A 412 -26.32 -4.98 0.84
C ASP A 412 -26.19 -4.89 -0.70
N GLY A 413 -25.06 -4.35 -1.17
CA GLY A 413 -24.74 -4.18 -2.59
C GLY A 413 -25.45 -3.02 -3.30
N ASN A 414 -26.26 -2.22 -2.62
CA ASN A 414 -26.97 -1.07 -3.19
C ASN A 414 -26.43 0.25 -2.63
N VAL A 415 -26.29 1.25 -3.48
CA VAL A 415 -25.74 2.55 -3.06
C VAL A 415 -26.78 3.38 -2.32
N GLN A 416 -26.37 4.02 -1.23
CA GLN A 416 -27.09 5.09 -0.54
C GLN A 416 -26.22 6.33 -0.44
N ARG A 417 -26.77 7.46 -0.86
CA ARG A 417 -26.15 8.80 -0.82
C ARG A 417 -26.82 9.67 0.24
N ASP A 418 -26.31 10.89 0.39
CA ASP A 418 -26.84 11.92 1.29
C ASP A 418 -26.89 11.50 2.76
N LEU A 419 -25.89 10.72 3.18
CA LEU A 419 -25.71 10.30 4.56
C LEU A 419 -24.73 11.25 5.26
N SER A 420 -24.90 11.44 6.56
CA SER A 420 -24.01 12.28 7.37
C SER A 420 -23.70 11.60 8.69
N VAL A 421 -22.46 11.76 9.15
CA VAL A 421 -22.05 11.27 10.47
C VAL A 421 -22.45 12.29 11.54
N VAL A 422 -23.23 11.83 12.53
CA VAL A 422 -23.66 12.62 13.68
C VAL A 422 -23.47 11.80 14.94
N SER A 423 -22.67 12.32 15.87
CA SER A 423 -22.35 11.67 17.15
C SER A 423 -21.81 10.23 16.98
N GLY A 424 -20.87 10.06 16.05
CA GLY A 424 -20.22 8.78 15.72
C GLY A 424 -21.13 7.77 15.04
N LYS A 425 -22.28 8.21 14.53
CA LYS A 425 -23.32 7.34 13.96
C LYS A 425 -23.83 7.83 12.62
N VAL A 426 -24.24 6.88 11.78
CA VAL A 426 -24.92 7.13 10.50
C VAL A 426 -26.25 6.38 10.51
N ARG A 427 -27.34 7.09 10.18
CA ARG A 427 -28.66 6.49 9.99
C ARG A 427 -28.86 6.19 8.51
N LEU A 428 -29.03 4.91 8.19
CA LEU A 428 -29.33 4.44 6.84
C LEU A 428 -30.78 4.75 6.46
N GLN A 429 -31.06 4.75 5.15
CA GLN A 429 -32.43 4.93 4.63
C GLN A 429 -33.29 3.67 4.83
N ARG A 430 -32.65 2.50 4.85
CA ARG A 430 -33.23 1.19 5.20
C ARG A 430 -32.25 0.38 6.03
N PRO A 431 -32.71 -0.54 6.91
CA PRO A 431 -31.81 -1.42 7.64
C PRO A 431 -30.94 -2.25 6.69
N GLY A 432 -29.65 -2.35 6.98
CA GLY A 432 -28.67 -3.04 6.14
C GLY A 432 -27.91 -4.14 6.89
N GLY A 433 -27.66 -5.27 6.24
CA GLY A 433 -26.96 -6.43 6.82
C GLY A 433 -25.45 -6.32 6.70
N VAL A 434 -24.97 -6.14 5.49
CA VAL A 434 -23.57 -5.84 5.19
C VAL A 434 -23.50 -4.42 4.66
N VAL A 435 -22.76 -3.58 5.34
CA VAL A 435 -22.74 -2.14 5.08
C VAL A 435 -21.30 -1.65 5.05
N GLN A 436 -20.94 -0.99 3.95
CA GLN A 436 -19.64 -0.37 3.74
C GLN A 436 -19.85 1.15 3.69
N ILE A 437 -19.40 1.92 4.68
CA ILE A 437 -19.63 3.37 4.77
C ILE A 437 -18.30 4.11 4.81
N GLY A 438 -18.14 5.12 3.96
CA GLY A 438 -16.93 5.93 3.96
C GLY A 438 -17.14 7.28 3.28
N LEU A 439 -16.04 8.02 3.17
CA LEU A 439 -15.98 9.25 2.38
C LEU A 439 -16.18 8.93 0.90
N PRO A 440 -16.98 9.73 0.18
CA PRO A 440 -17.10 9.60 -1.25
C PRO A 440 -15.80 10.06 -1.92
N TYR A 441 -15.39 9.35 -2.97
CA TYR A 441 -14.34 9.82 -3.87
C TYR A 441 -14.83 9.73 -5.32
N GLN A 442 -14.16 10.44 -6.21
CA GLN A 442 -14.45 10.41 -7.64
C GLN A 442 -13.26 9.80 -8.39
N ALA A 443 -13.48 8.64 -9.01
CA ALA A 443 -12.55 8.08 -9.98
C ALA A 443 -12.77 8.78 -11.33
N HIS A 444 -11.73 9.41 -11.85
CA HIS A 444 -11.81 10.22 -13.07
C HIS A 444 -10.68 9.87 -14.05
N ILE A 445 -11.06 9.54 -15.29
CA ILE A 445 -10.15 9.39 -16.43
C ILE A 445 -10.48 10.50 -17.44
N GLU A 446 -9.47 11.25 -17.88
CA GLU A 446 -9.54 12.16 -19.04
C GLU A 446 -8.67 11.61 -20.16
N THR A 447 -9.21 11.52 -21.37
CA THR A 447 -8.40 11.11 -22.52
C THR A 447 -7.54 12.25 -23.05
N LEU A 448 -6.45 11.88 -23.72
CA LEU A 448 -5.75 12.81 -24.59
C LEU A 448 -6.63 13.20 -25.79
N GLU A 449 -6.23 14.24 -26.50
CA GLU A 449 -6.85 14.62 -27.77
C GLU A 449 -6.77 13.44 -28.75
N VAL A 450 -7.90 13.06 -29.34
CA VAL A 450 -7.94 11.94 -30.28
C VAL A 450 -7.04 12.23 -31.49
N ASN A 451 -6.12 11.32 -31.79
CA ASN A 451 -5.23 11.45 -32.93
C ASN A 451 -5.06 10.09 -33.61
N SER A 452 -4.81 10.09 -34.92
CA SER A 452 -4.55 8.87 -35.66
C SER A 452 -3.07 8.50 -35.55
N SER A 453 -2.77 7.25 -35.19
CA SER A 453 -1.40 6.74 -35.23
C SER A 453 -1.02 6.43 -36.68
N GLY A 454 -0.06 7.18 -37.25
CA GLY A 454 0.46 6.96 -38.61
C GLY A 454 -0.35 7.58 -39.76
N GLY A 455 -1.42 8.33 -39.47
CA GLY A 455 -2.22 9.08 -40.45
C GLY A 455 -1.85 10.57 -40.54
N GLU A 456 -2.62 11.35 -41.32
CA GLU A 456 -2.50 12.81 -41.32
C GLU A 456 -2.75 13.37 -39.91
N PRO A 457 -2.03 14.43 -39.48
CA PRO A 457 -2.25 15.02 -38.17
C PRO A 457 -3.70 15.49 -38.02
N LEU A 458 -4.46 14.88 -37.12
CA LEU A 458 -5.85 15.27 -36.84
C LEU A 458 -5.92 16.43 -35.84
N ARG A 459 -4.80 16.82 -35.25
CA ARG A 459 -4.73 17.90 -34.24
C ARG A 459 -5.28 19.26 -34.70
N PRO A 460 -5.00 19.76 -35.92
CA PRO A 460 -5.57 21.02 -36.39
C PRO A 460 -7.05 20.90 -36.81
N MET A 461 -7.57 19.67 -36.96
CA MET A 461 -8.94 19.44 -37.43
C MET A 461 -9.94 19.55 -36.29
N LYS A 462 -11.18 19.97 -36.62
CA LYS A 462 -12.31 19.93 -35.71
C LYS A 462 -12.77 18.50 -35.54
N LYS A 463 -12.95 18.08 -34.28
CA LYS A 463 -13.34 16.71 -33.91
C LYS A 463 -14.71 16.68 -33.25
N LEU A 464 -15.50 15.66 -33.55
CA LEU A 464 -16.76 15.37 -32.88
C LEU A 464 -16.73 13.93 -32.36
N THR A 465 -16.47 13.78 -31.07
CA THR A 465 -16.56 12.48 -30.38
C THR A 465 -17.99 12.30 -29.89
N PHE A 466 -18.75 11.40 -30.52
CA PHE A 466 -20.19 11.26 -30.26
C PHE A 466 -20.58 9.91 -29.63
N GLU A 467 -19.72 8.89 -29.73
CA GLU A 467 -19.95 7.57 -29.15
C GLU A 467 -18.63 7.01 -28.65
N VAL A 468 -18.66 6.30 -27.52
CA VAL A 468 -17.53 5.51 -27.04
C VAL A 468 -17.99 4.09 -26.74
N ALA A 469 -17.22 3.11 -27.20
CA ALA A 469 -17.31 1.74 -26.75
C ALA A 469 -16.25 1.49 -25.66
N LEU A 470 -16.70 1.04 -24.49
CA LEU A 470 -15.88 0.69 -23.34
C LEU A 470 -15.88 -0.84 -23.22
N LEU A 471 -14.71 -1.48 -23.30
CA LEU A 471 -14.57 -2.85 -22.85
C LEU A 471 -14.32 -2.82 -21.35
N VAL A 472 -15.23 -3.38 -20.57
CA VAL A 472 -15.20 -3.31 -19.11
C VAL A 472 -15.29 -4.70 -18.49
N ARG A 473 -14.75 -4.80 -17.28
CA ARG A 473 -14.87 -5.96 -16.41
C ARG A 473 -15.40 -5.51 -15.06
N ASN A 474 -16.23 -6.32 -14.42
CA ASN A 474 -16.75 -6.10 -13.07
C ASN A 474 -17.11 -4.62 -12.78
N THR A 475 -17.82 -3.96 -13.70
CA THR A 475 -17.97 -2.49 -13.65
C THR A 475 -19.42 -2.09 -13.41
N ARG A 476 -19.62 -1.10 -12.53
CA ARG A 476 -20.92 -0.49 -12.25
C ARG A 476 -20.78 1.03 -12.05
N GLY A 477 -21.80 1.81 -12.40
CA GLY A 477 -21.87 3.24 -12.02
C GLY A 477 -20.92 4.14 -12.82
N VAL A 478 -20.82 3.93 -14.13
CA VAL A 478 -19.98 4.76 -15.01
C VAL A 478 -20.79 5.88 -15.62
N TYR A 479 -20.16 7.05 -15.70
CA TYR A 479 -20.64 8.21 -16.41
C TYR A 479 -19.63 8.61 -17.49
N VAL A 480 -20.12 9.04 -18.65
CA VAL A 480 -19.28 9.46 -19.80
C VAL A 480 -19.70 10.83 -20.27
N GLY A 481 -18.76 11.72 -20.57
CA GLY A 481 -19.12 13.01 -21.16
C GLY A 481 -17.96 13.74 -21.80
N THR A 482 -18.29 14.75 -22.62
CA THR A 482 -17.29 15.63 -23.25
C THR A 482 -16.75 16.71 -22.30
N THR A 483 -17.47 16.98 -21.20
CA THR A 483 -17.04 17.82 -20.07
C THR A 483 -17.58 17.24 -18.76
N LEU A 484 -16.93 17.57 -17.64
CA LEU A 484 -17.37 17.15 -16.31
C LEU A 484 -18.75 17.70 -15.90
N ASP A 485 -19.20 18.81 -16.50
CA ASP A 485 -20.53 19.40 -16.22
C ASP A 485 -21.68 18.70 -16.95
N THR A 486 -21.36 17.90 -17.98
CA THR A 486 -22.36 17.22 -18.82
C THR A 486 -21.94 15.77 -19.02
N LEU A 487 -22.31 14.96 -18.03
CA LEU A 487 -22.03 13.53 -17.98
C LEU A 487 -23.31 12.74 -18.25
N ASP A 488 -23.25 11.77 -19.15
CA ASP A 488 -24.32 10.86 -19.49
C ASP A 488 -24.10 9.53 -18.72
N PRO A 489 -25.05 9.07 -17.88
CA PRO A 489 -24.92 7.81 -17.17
C PRO A 489 -25.04 6.61 -18.11
N ILE A 490 -24.23 5.58 -17.88
CA ILE A 490 -24.42 4.29 -18.55
C ILE A 490 -25.44 3.47 -17.76
N ALA A 491 -26.63 3.27 -18.32
CA ALA A 491 -27.63 2.39 -17.69
C ALA A 491 -27.16 0.92 -17.77
N GLN A 492 -27.12 0.24 -16.62
CA GLN A 492 -26.57 -1.12 -16.49
C GLN A 492 -27.53 -2.11 -15.80
N ARG A 493 -28.84 -1.85 -15.83
CA ARG A 493 -29.85 -2.75 -15.28
C ARG A 493 -30.63 -3.41 -16.42
N GLU A 494 -30.65 -4.74 -16.46
CA GLU A 494 -31.30 -5.48 -17.55
C GLU A 494 -32.40 -6.42 -17.06
N PHE A 495 -32.13 -7.31 -16.08
CA PHE A 495 -33.03 -8.42 -15.73
C PHE A 495 -33.10 -8.76 -14.22
N GLU A 496 -32.55 -7.94 -13.33
CA GLU A 496 -32.54 -8.23 -11.89
C GLU A 496 -33.92 -8.10 -11.24
N ASP A 497 -34.24 -9.03 -10.33
CA ASP A 497 -35.49 -9.05 -9.58
C ASP A 497 -35.64 -7.82 -8.67
N TYR A 498 -36.89 -7.54 -8.27
CA TYR A 498 -37.17 -6.50 -7.29
C TYR A 498 -36.49 -6.86 -5.95
N ASP A 499 -35.72 -5.93 -5.39
CA ASP A 499 -34.84 -6.06 -4.20
C ASP A 499 -33.42 -6.66 -4.41
N GLU A 500 -33.05 -7.16 -5.59
CA GLU A 500 -31.65 -7.59 -5.85
C GLU A 500 -30.72 -6.41 -6.22
N PRO A 501 -29.46 -6.40 -5.76
CA PRO A 501 -28.49 -5.40 -6.20
C PRO A 501 -28.18 -5.59 -7.69
N THR A 502 -28.03 -4.48 -8.41
CA THR A 502 -27.59 -4.49 -9.82
C THR A 502 -26.23 -5.17 -9.93
N LYS A 503 -26.13 -6.17 -10.82
CA LYS A 503 -24.90 -6.93 -11.01
C LYS A 503 -23.84 -6.09 -11.72
N ALA A 504 -22.58 -6.43 -11.49
CA ALA A 504 -21.49 -5.83 -12.24
C ALA A 504 -21.56 -6.26 -13.72
N TYR A 505 -21.26 -5.35 -14.64
CA TYR A 505 -21.27 -5.66 -16.06
C TYR A 505 -19.89 -6.13 -16.55
N ASN A 506 -19.89 -7.16 -17.41
CA ASN A 506 -18.71 -7.66 -18.12
C ASN A 506 -19.00 -7.66 -19.62
N GLY A 507 -18.17 -6.98 -20.42
CA GLY A 507 -18.34 -6.92 -21.87
C GLY A 507 -18.18 -5.52 -22.43
N VAL A 508 -18.89 -5.22 -23.52
CA VAL A 508 -18.77 -3.94 -24.24
C VAL A 508 -19.98 -3.06 -23.96
N LEU A 509 -19.74 -1.96 -23.26
CA LEU A 509 -20.73 -0.89 -23.08
C LEU A 509 -20.57 0.13 -24.21
N LYS A 510 -21.66 0.46 -24.90
CA LYS A 510 -21.67 1.52 -25.92
C LYS A 510 -22.53 2.65 -25.46
N VAL A 511 -21.98 3.86 -25.44
CA VAL A 511 -22.71 5.04 -25.01
C VAL A 511 -22.49 6.19 -25.98
N LYS A 512 -23.62 6.75 -26.42
CA LYS A 512 -23.65 8.01 -27.14
C LYS A 512 -23.60 9.13 -26.13
N MET A 513 -22.66 10.05 -26.34
CA MET A 513 -22.44 11.17 -25.44
C MET A 513 -22.96 12.46 -26.05
N SER A 514 -23.38 13.36 -25.17
CA SER A 514 -23.68 14.74 -25.49
C SER A 514 -22.42 15.42 -26.04
N SER A 515 -22.41 15.66 -27.36
CA SER A 515 -21.23 16.04 -28.14
C SER A 515 -21.45 17.30 -28.97
N GLN A 516 -20.38 18.06 -29.18
CA GLN A 516 -20.35 19.26 -30.01
C GLN A 516 -19.04 19.33 -30.79
N TRP A 517 -19.08 19.92 -31.99
CA TRP A 517 -17.91 20.06 -32.85
C TRP A 517 -16.79 20.84 -32.16
N ASN A 518 -15.60 20.26 -32.20
CA ASN A 518 -14.36 20.79 -31.63
C ASN A 518 -14.42 21.09 -30.13
N ARG A 519 -15.40 20.56 -29.40
CA ARG A 519 -15.44 20.68 -27.95
C ARG A 519 -14.26 19.92 -27.34
N ASN A 520 -13.45 20.62 -26.56
CA ASN A 520 -12.24 20.08 -25.89
C ASN A 520 -11.30 19.28 -26.80
N GLY A 521 -11.22 19.59 -28.10
CA GLY A 521 -10.32 18.89 -29.02
C GLY A 521 -10.61 17.38 -29.17
N GLY A 522 -11.87 16.97 -28.95
CA GLY A 522 -12.32 15.58 -29.05
C GLY A 522 -12.02 14.72 -27.83
N LYS A 523 -11.54 15.31 -26.74
CA LYS A 523 -11.37 14.62 -25.45
C LYS A 523 -12.71 14.23 -24.85
N PHE A 524 -12.69 13.19 -24.02
CA PHE A 524 -13.83 12.81 -23.20
C PHE A 524 -13.37 12.36 -21.81
N HIS A 525 -14.33 12.32 -20.89
CA HIS A 525 -14.15 12.03 -19.49
C HIS A 525 -14.96 10.78 -19.13
N LEU A 526 -14.37 9.93 -18.30
CA LEU A 526 -15.05 8.83 -17.62
C LEU A 526 -15.01 9.09 -16.13
N VAL A 527 -16.16 8.98 -15.49
CA VAL A 527 -16.33 9.28 -14.08
C VAL A 527 -17.08 8.16 -13.40
N SER A 528 -16.62 7.74 -12.23
CA SER A 528 -17.40 6.96 -11.26
C SER A 528 -17.31 7.64 -9.91
N ASP A 529 -18.46 7.96 -9.32
CA ASP A 529 -18.60 8.68 -8.05
C ASP A 529 -19.42 7.89 -7.00
N ASP A 530 -19.91 6.71 -7.38
CA ASP A 530 -20.56 5.76 -6.49
C ASP A 530 -19.51 4.79 -5.89
N PRO A 531 -19.76 4.21 -4.71
CA PRO A 531 -18.87 3.24 -4.08
C PRO A 531 -18.98 1.86 -4.75
N VAL A 532 -18.60 1.80 -6.02
CA VAL A 532 -18.74 0.65 -6.90
C VAL A 532 -17.53 0.54 -7.84
N PRO A 533 -17.20 -0.67 -8.31
CA PRO A 533 -16.03 -0.88 -9.13
C PRO A 533 -16.15 -0.28 -10.53
N MET A 534 -15.02 0.20 -11.05
CA MET A 534 -14.85 0.62 -12.44
C MET A 534 -13.53 0.07 -12.98
N GLU A 535 -13.57 -1.06 -13.69
CA GLU A 535 -12.42 -1.65 -14.37
C GLU A 535 -12.57 -1.53 -15.88
N ILE A 536 -11.75 -0.64 -16.47
CA ILE A 536 -11.73 -0.38 -17.90
C ILE A 536 -10.57 -1.16 -18.53
N LEU A 537 -10.89 -2.04 -19.49
CA LEU A 537 -9.89 -2.81 -20.24
C LEU A 537 -9.49 -2.14 -21.55
N ALA A 538 -10.43 -1.44 -22.21
CA ALA A 538 -10.14 -0.70 -23.44
C ALA A 538 -11.13 0.45 -23.68
N LEU A 539 -10.63 1.51 -24.33
CA LEU A 539 -11.39 2.67 -24.77
C LEU A 539 -11.38 2.76 -26.29
N MET A 540 -12.56 2.76 -26.90
CA MET A 540 -12.73 2.80 -28.36
C MET A 540 -13.69 3.94 -28.74
N PRO A 541 -13.18 5.19 -28.87
CA PRO A 541 -13.98 6.33 -29.27
C PRO A 541 -14.31 6.30 -30.77
N ASN A 542 -15.54 6.68 -31.11
CA ASN A 542 -15.97 6.96 -32.47
C ASN A 542 -15.99 8.48 -32.68
N VAL A 543 -15.24 8.94 -33.68
CA VAL A 543 -14.93 10.36 -33.88
C VAL A 543 -15.07 10.73 -35.35
N ASP A 544 -15.87 11.77 -35.61
CA ASP A 544 -15.90 12.44 -36.90
C ASP A 544 -14.89 13.59 -36.91
N VAL A 545 -14.23 13.79 -38.05
CA VAL A 545 -13.24 14.85 -38.26
C VAL A 545 -13.64 15.74 -39.43
N SER A 546 -13.53 17.05 -39.25
CA SER A 546 -13.76 18.07 -40.27
C SER A 546 -12.58 19.05 -40.30
N PRO A 547 -12.14 19.50 -41.49
CA PRO A 547 -11.20 20.61 -41.62
C PRO A 547 -11.64 21.89 -40.89
#